data_AF-A0AAN5BVI2-F1
#
_entry.id   AF-A0AAN5BVI2-F1
#
_cell.length_a   1.000
_cell.length_b   1.000
_cell.length_c   1.000
_cell.angle_alpha   90.00
_cell.angle_beta   90.00
_cell.angle_gamma   90.00
#
_symmetry.space_group_name_H-M   'P 1'
#
loop_
_entity.id
_entity.type
_entity.pdbx_description
1 polymer ?
#
loop_
_entity_poly.entity_id
_entity_poly.type
_entity_poly.pdbx_seq_one_letter_code
_entity_poly.pdbx_strand_id
1 'polypeptide(L)'
;MWDQAAEPTQLTVHRYSGAVLAREVDFDKKIRRKYGVPFVDLHRGDLQQALYERAQQLGVKFHLNERVQNVDPAVPLLTTISGHEYHADLIVGADGLWSRTRECFLGTADPPKPTGDLAYRIVLSLDQIKEPALRDWVSHPEVNFWIGPGSHAVGYSLKSGKMYNLVLLVPDDLPPGITKQPGNVEEMKLLFEGWDPMYAEFDRPLCIPKLMTNPIQVSPSF
;
A
#
# COMPACT_ATOMS: atom_id res chain seq x y z
N MET A 1 5.16 -5.09 17.65
CA MET A 1 5.27 -4.42 16.33
C MET A 1 6.58 -4.79 15.65
N TRP A 2 7.74 -4.54 16.26
CA TRP A 2 9.05 -4.82 15.66
C TRP A 2 9.27 -6.29 15.26
N ASP A 3 8.73 -7.25 16.02
CA ASP A 3 8.79 -8.69 15.67
C ASP A 3 8.01 -9.07 14.40
N GLN A 4 7.27 -8.13 13.82
CA GLN A 4 6.55 -8.30 12.55
C GLN A 4 7.09 -7.39 11.44
N ALA A 5 8.08 -6.54 11.75
CA ALA A 5 8.75 -5.72 10.75
C ALA A 5 9.62 -6.61 9.87
N ALA A 6 9.53 -6.44 8.56
CA ALA A 6 10.50 -7.00 7.62
C ALA A 6 11.53 -5.91 7.32
N GLU A 7 12.79 -6.14 7.68
CA GLU A 7 13.90 -5.25 7.35
C GLU A 7 14.65 -5.85 6.16
N PRO A 8 14.54 -5.28 4.95
CA PRO A 8 15.13 -5.87 3.76
C PRO A 8 16.66 -5.76 3.76
N THR A 9 17.34 -6.88 3.56
CA THR A 9 18.81 -6.93 3.48
C THR A 9 19.32 -6.60 2.08
N GLN A 10 18.43 -6.65 1.08
CA GLN A 10 18.75 -6.40 -0.32
C GLN A 10 17.64 -5.63 -1.02
N LEU A 11 18.03 -4.73 -1.93
CA LEU A 11 17.15 -4.12 -2.91
C LEU A 11 17.68 -4.44 -4.31
N THR A 12 16.86 -5.06 -5.16
CA THR A 12 17.21 -5.35 -6.56
C THR A 12 16.23 -4.69 -7.52
N VAL A 13 16.77 -4.05 -8.56
CA VAL A 13 16.01 -3.55 -9.70
C VAL A 13 16.31 -4.45 -10.88
N HIS A 14 15.26 -5.04 -11.43
CA HIS A 14 15.27 -5.93 -12.57
C HIS A 14 14.65 -5.21 -13.79
N ARG A 15 15.13 -5.55 -14.98
CA ARG A 15 14.37 -5.35 -16.21
C ARG A 15 13.21 -6.33 -16.21
N TYR A 16 12.11 -5.99 -16.87
CA TYR A 16 10.96 -6.89 -17.00
C TYR A 16 11.32 -8.29 -17.50
N SER A 17 12.40 -8.44 -18.29
CA SER A 17 12.90 -9.74 -18.79
C SER A 17 13.71 -10.55 -17.76
N GLY A 18 13.85 -10.08 -16.52
CA GLY A 18 14.63 -10.70 -15.44
C GLY A 18 16.13 -10.35 -15.39
N ALA A 19 16.60 -9.49 -16.29
CA ALA A 19 17.98 -9.01 -16.23
C ALA A 19 18.15 -8.03 -15.06
N VAL A 20 19.14 -8.24 -14.18
CA VAL A 20 19.42 -7.33 -13.06
C VAL A 20 20.02 -6.03 -13.60
N LEU A 21 19.34 -4.90 -13.34
CA LEU A 21 19.77 -3.56 -13.73
C LEU A 21 20.55 -2.87 -12.62
N ALA A 22 20.15 -3.07 -11.37
CA ALA A 22 20.84 -2.58 -10.19
C ALA A 22 20.62 -3.53 -9.01
N ARG A 23 21.62 -3.64 -8.13
CA ARG A 23 21.51 -4.43 -6.91
C ARG A 23 22.27 -3.73 -5.79
N GLU A 24 21.59 -3.56 -4.66
CA GLU A 24 22.13 -3.01 -3.44
C GLU A 24 22.10 -4.09 -2.36
N VAL A 25 23.27 -4.62 -2.03
CA VAL A 25 23.48 -5.61 -0.95
C VAL A 25 23.76 -4.89 0.38
N ASP A 26 23.48 -5.54 1.51
CA ASP A 26 23.58 -4.94 2.85
C ASP A 26 22.74 -3.65 2.96
N PHE A 27 21.56 -3.64 2.33
CA PHE A 27 20.68 -2.48 2.24
C PHE A 27 20.28 -1.96 3.62
N ASP A 28 19.84 -2.84 4.50
CA ASP A 28 19.57 -2.58 5.93
C ASP A 28 20.71 -1.84 6.63
N LYS A 29 21.95 -2.35 6.50
CA LYS A 29 23.14 -1.77 7.14
C LYS A 29 23.47 -0.40 6.55
N LYS A 30 23.34 -0.24 5.23
CA LYS A 30 23.61 1.02 4.53
C LYS A 30 22.60 2.10 4.91
N ILE A 31 21.31 1.77 4.97
CA ILE A 31 20.26 2.67 5.44
C ILE A 31 20.52 3.09 6.88
N ARG A 32 20.78 2.14 7.80
CA ARG A 32 21.07 2.45 9.21
C ARG A 32 22.28 3.36 9.36
N ARG A 33 23.36 3.11 8.61
CA ARG A 33 24.57 3.96 8.63
C ARG A 33 24.26 5.38 8.12
N LYS A 34 23.46 5.50 7.07
CA LYS A 34 23.18 6.77 6.42
C LYS A 34 22.17 7.63 7.20
N TYR A 35 21.12 7.01 7.75
CA TYR A 35 19.98 7.73 8.32
C TYR A 35 19.81 7.52 9.83
N GLY A 36 20.60 6.64 10.46
CA GLY A 36 20.52 6.36 11.91
C GLY A 36 19.31 5.52 12.34
N VAL A 37 18.43 5.15 11.41
CA VAL A 37 17.19 4.40 11.64
C VAL A 37 17.03 3.30 10.59
N PRO A 38 16.30 2.21 10.89
CA PRO A 38 16.06 1.15 9.92
C PRO A 38 15.07 1.56 8.83
N PHE A 39 15.16 0.87 7.69
CA PHE A 39 14.09 0.81 6.70
C PHE A 39 13.31 -0.48 6.96
N VAL A 40 12.00 -0.39 7.15
CA VAL A 40 11.17 -1.57 7.43
C VAL A 40 9.86 -1.54 6.65
N ASP A 41 9.47 -2.70 6.17
CA ASP A 41 8.16 -2.97 5.61
C ASP A 41 7.25 -3.54 6.71
N LEU A 42 6.06 -2.94 6.85
CA LEU A 42 5.07 -3.31 7.85
C LEU A 42 3.71 -3.48 7.19
N HIS A 43 2.96 -4.48 7.65
CA HIS A 43 1.56 -4.60 7.27
C HIS A 43 0.78 -3.44 7.89
N ARG A 44 0.03 -2.69 7.06
CA ARG A 44 -0.64 -1.45 7.47
C ARG A 44 -1.51 -1.62 8.72
N GLY A 45 -2.26 -2.71 8.80
CA GLY A 45 -3.13 -2.98 9.96
C GLY A 45 -2.34 -3.11 11.27
N ASP A 46 -1.16 -3.73 11.22
CA ASP A 46 -0.34 -3.96 12.43
C ASP A 46 0.30 -2.65 12.90
N LEU A 47 0.72 -1.78 11.96
CA LEU A 47 1.21 -0.43 12.27
C LEU A 47 0.10 0.45 12.86
N GLN A 48 -1.09 0.45 12.23
CA GLN A 48 -2.23 1.23 12.72
C GLN A 48 -2.67 0.81 14.12
N GLN A 49 -2.74 -0.49 14.38
CA GLN A 49 -3.10 -1.03 15.70
C GLN A 49 -2.09 -0.60 16.77
N ALA A 50 -0.79 -0.69 16.49
CA ALA A 50 0.23 -0.29 17.46
C ALA A 50 0.23 1.23 17.73
N LEU A 51 -0.04 2.06 16.72
CA LEU A 51 -0.23 3.51 16.90
C LEU A 51 -1.47 3.83 17.73
N TYR A 52 -2.58 3.14 17.45
CA TYR A 52 -3.83 3.26 18.20
C TYR A 52 -3.64 2.93 19.68
N GLU A 53 -3.05 1.77 19.99
CA GLU A 53 -2.77 1.33 21.37
C GLU A 53 -1.89 2.33 22.11
N ARG A 54 -0.83 2.84 21.46
CA ARG A 54 0.06 3.82 22.09
C ARG A 54 -0.66 5.15 22.36
N ALA A 55 -1.47 5.62 21.42
CA ALA A 55 -2.26 6.83 21.59
C ALA A 55 -3.27 6.69 22.74
N GLN A 56 -3.94 5.54 22.87
CA GLN A 56 -4.83 5.26 24.00
C GLN A 56 -4.09 5.32 25.35
N GLN A 57 -2.89 4.74 25.44
CA GLN A 57 -2.06 4.80 26.66
C GLN A 57 -1.66 6.23 27.04
N LEU A 58 -1.56 7.12 26.04
CA LEU A 58 -1.27 8.55 26.25
C LEU A 58 -2.53 9.38 26.56
N GLY A 59 -3.70 8.74 26.67
CA GLY A 59 -4.97 9.38 27.03
C GLY A 59 -5.79 9.90 25.87
N VAL A 60 -5.45 9.56 24.62
CA VAL A 60 -6.27 9.93 23.45
C VAL A 60 -7.63 9.23 23.53
N LYS A 61 -8.70 10.01 23.40
CA LYS A 61 -10.08 9.51 23.32
C LYS A 61 -10.44 9.22 21.88
N PHE A 62 -10.89 8.01 21.62
CA PHE A 62 -11.31 7.58 20.29
C PHE A 62 -12.82 7.49 20.20
N HIS A 63 -13.38 8.17 19.21
CA HIS A 63 -14.79 8.10 18.84
C HIS A 63 -14.88 7.40 17.49
N LEU A 64 -15.06 6.08 17.50
CA LEU A 64 -15.19 5.27 16.28
C LEU A 64 -16.63 5.31 15.78
N ASN A 65 -16.83 5.00 14.49
CA ASN A 65 -18.12 5.10 13.80
C ASN A 65 -18.74 6.51 13.79
N GLU A 66 -17.95 7.53 14.10
CA GLU A 66 -18.33 8.94 14.06
C GLU A 66 -17.73 9.59 12.80
N ARG A 67 -18.41 9.42 11.67
CA ARG A 67 -17.96 10.03 10.41
C ARG A 67 -18.26 11.52 10.43
N VAL A 68 -17.22 12.36 10.28
CA VAL A 68 -17.35 13.80 10.14
C VAL A 68 -18.12 14.14 8.85
N GLN A 69 -19.16 14.95 8.97
CA GLN A 69 -19.98 15.43 7.86
C GLN A 69 -19.63 16.88 7.50
N ASN A 70 -19.39 17.72 8.50
CA ASN A 70 -19.08 19.12 8.31
C ASN A 70 -18.00 19.59 9.29
N VAL A 71 -17.18 20.54 8.84
CA VAL A 71 -16.26 21.32 9.67
C VAL A 71 -16.52 22.78 9.34
N ASP A 72 -16.81 23.58 10.36
CA ASP A 72 -16.98 25.02 10.18
C ASP A 72 -15.59 25.67 9.99
N PRO A 73 -15.35 26.42 8.90
CA PRO A 73 -14.05 27.07 8.68
C PRO A 73 -13.87 28.35 9.51
N ALA A 74 -14.94 28.93 10.05
CA ALA A 74 -14.92 30.16 10.84
C ALA A 74 -14.76 29.90 12.34
N VAL A 75 -15.21 28.74 12.82
CA VAL A 75 -15.06 28.32 14.22
C VAL A 75 -14.61 26.86 14.30
N PRO A 76 -13.83 26.45 15.31
CA PRO A 76 -13.35 25.07 15.45
C PRO A 76 -14.45 24.13 15.97
N LEU A 77 -15.48 23.95 15.14
CA LEU A 77 -16.64 23.08 15.33
C LEU A 77 -16.68 22.06 14.21
N LEU A 78 -16.91 20.80 14.56
CA LEU A 78 -17.26 19.75 13.60
C LEU A 78 -18.58 19.09 13.96
N THR A 79 -19.30 18.66 12.94
CA THR A 79 -20.56 17.92 13.06
C THR A 79 -20.40 16.57 12.38
N THR A 80 -20.84 15.50 13.04
CA THR A 80 -20.80 14.13 12.51
C THR A 80 -22.12 13.74 11.86
N ILE A 81 -22.13 12.66 11.07
CA ILE A 81 -23.35 12.14 10.41
C ILE A 81 -24.42 11.72 11.43
N SER A 82 -24.02 11.30 12.64
CA SER A 82 -24.93 10.99 13.74
C SER A 82 -25.52 12.24 14.40
N GLY A 83 -25.12 13.44 13.98
CA GLY A 83 -25.60 14.71 14.50
C GLY A 83 -24.87 15.18 15.75
N HIS A 84 -23.77 14.52 16.15
CA HIS A 84 -22.96 15.00 17.26
C HIS A 84 -22.13 16.21 16.85
N GLU A 85 -22.02 17.16 17.76
CA GLU A 85 -21.19 18.35 17.62
C GLU A 85 -20.00 18.29 18.57
N TYR A 86 -18.82 18.62 18.06
CA TYR A 86 -17.58 18.68 18.85
C TYR A 86 -16.94 20.04 18.66
N HIS A 87 -16.70 20.72 19.78
CA HIS A 87 -15.91 21.95 19.86
C HIS A 87 -14.48 21.62 20.28
N ALA A 88 -13.51 22.27 19.65
CA ALA A 88 -12.08 22.12 19.97
C ALA A 88 -11.36 23.47 19.84
N ASP A 89 -10.09 23.53 20.25
CA ASP A 89 -9.24 24.70 19.96
C ASP A 89 -8.63 24.62 18.54
N LEU A 90 -8.44 23.40 18.03
CA LEU A 90 -7.88 23.10 16.72
C LEU A 90 -8.48 21.82 16.16
N ILE A 91 -8.81 21.83 14.87
CA ILE A 91 -9.23 20.64 14.11
C ILE A 91 -8.13 20.29 13.12
N VAL A 92 -7.68 19.03 13.15
CA VAL A 92 -6.69 18.50 12.21
C VAL A 92 -7.39 17.54 11.24
N GLY A 93 -7.47 17.93 9.97
CA GLY A 93 -7.98 17.10 8.89
C GLY A 93 -6.99 16.03 8.47
N ALA A 94 -7.15 14.80 8.96
CA ALA A 94 -6.34 13.64 8.62
C ALA A 94 -7.16 12.50 7.97
N ASP A 95 -8.21 12.88 7.22
CA ASP A 95 -9.24 12.02 6.63
C ASP A 95 -8.91 11.50 5.21
N GLY A 96 -7.65 11.65 4.79
CA GLY A 96 -7.08 10.96 3.63
C GLY A 96 -7.45 11.56 2.27
N LEU A 97 -7.36 10.75 1.23
CA LEU A 97 -7.46 11.20 -0.16
C LEU A 97 -8.83 11.83 -0.49
N TRP A 98 -9.92 11.25 0.04
CA TRP A 98 -11.30 11.72 -0.12
C TRP A 98 -11.72 12.65 1.03
N SER A 99 -10.84 13.60 1.38
CA SER A 99 -10.96 14.45 2.56
C SER A 99 -12.23 15.31 2.52
N ARG A 100 -13.14 15.09 3.47
CA ARG A 100 -14.29 15.97 3.69
C ARG A 100 -13.87 17.28 4.32
N THR A 101 -12.85 17.23 5.18
CA THR A 101 -12.28 18.42 5.82
C THR A 101 -11.75 19.40 4.78
N ARG A 102 -11.07 18.89 3.73
CA ARG A 102 -10.59 19.69 2.61
C ARG A 102 -11.73 20.35 1.83
N GLU A 103 -12.80 19.61 1.52
CA GLU A 103 -13.97 20.17 0.84
C GLU A 103 -14.68 21.26 1.66
N CYS A 104 -14.87 21.03 2.96
CA CYS A 104 -15.46 22.02 3.87
C CYS A 104 -14.63 23.31 3.91
N PHE A 105 -13.29 23.18 3.94
CA PHE A 105 -12.39 24.33 3.91
C PHE A 105 -12.42 25.08 2.58
N LEU A 106 -12.41 24.37 1.44
CA LEU A 106 -12.44 24.98 0.12
C LEU A 106 -13.82 25.52 -0.27
N GLY A 107 -14.89 25.10 0.41
CA GLY A 107 -16.27 25.43 0.06
C GLY A 107 -16.74 24.81 -1.26
N THR A 108 -16.00 23.83 -1.79
CA THR A 108 -16.31 23.14 -3.06
C THR A 108 -15.90 21.68 -2.98
N ALA A 109 -16.50 20.85 -3.84
CA ALA A 109 -16.10 19.46 -4.00
C ALA A 109 -14.68 19.38 -4.58
N ASP A 110 -13.88 18.45 -4.07
CA ASP A 110 -12.48 18.28 -4.46
C ASP A 110 -12.11 16.79 -4.60
N PRO A 111 -12.77 16.06 -5.53
CA PRO A 111 -12.62 14.63 -5.67
C PRO A 111 -11.23 14.26 -6.22
N PRO A 112 -10.69 13.08 -5.85
CA PRO A 112 -9.42 12.59 -6.37
C PRO A 112 -9.40 12.47 -7.90
N LYS A 113 -8.25 12.76 -8.51
CA LYS A 113 -8.05 12.63 -9.95
C LYS A 113 -7.34 11.31 -10.27
N PRO A 114 -7.76 10.57 -11.32
CA PRO A 114 -7.03 9.39 -11.77
C PRO A 114 -5.65 9.78 -12.32
N THR A 115 -4.63 8.97 -12.07
CA THR A 115 -3.30 9.15 -12.69
C THR A 115 -3.23 8.56 -14.09
N GLY A 116 -4.15 7.66 -14.43
CA GLY A 116 -4.09 6.81 -15.61
C GLY A 116 -3.40 5.46 -15.38
N ASP A 117 -3.03 5.15 -14.12
CA ASP A 117 -2.45 3.86 -13.73
C ASP A 117 -3.41 3.06 -12.85
N LEU A 118 -3.26 1.75 -12.88
CA LEU A 118 -4.02 0.77 -12.12
C LEU A 118 -3.05 -0.18 -11.42
N ALA A 119 -3.41 -0.58 -10.19
CA ALA A 119 -2.60 -1.50 -9.40
C ALA A 119 -3.35 -2.82 -9.11
N TYR A 120 -2.82 -3.93 -9.62
CA TYR A 120 -3.12 -5.26 -9.11
C TYR A 120 -2.29 -5.53 -7.86
N ARG A 121 -2.91 -6.13 -6.84
CA ARG A 121 -2.23 -6.52 -5.59
C ARG A 121 -2.43 -7.99 -5.28
N ILE A 122 -1.32 -8.66 -5.01
CA ILE A 122 -1.26 -10.04 -4.55
C ILE A 122 -0.57 -10.04 -3.20
N VAL A 123 -1.20 -10.67 -2.20
CA VAL A 123 -0.60 -10.91 -0.90
C VAL A 123 -0.56 -12.41 -0.68
N LEU A 124 0.65 -12.93 -0.51
CA LEU A 124 0.93 -14.33 -0.26
C LEU A 124 1.33 -14.53 1.19
N SER A 125 0.79 -15.54 1.85
CA SER A 125 1.40 -16.07 3.06
C SER A 125 2.35 -17.21 2.71
N LEU A 126 3.47 -17.33 3.43
CA LEU A 126 4.50 -18.31 3.10
C LEU A 126 3.97 -19.75 3.07
N ASP A 127 3.04 -20.10 3.96
CA ASP A 127 2.38 -21.40 4.02
C ASP A 127 1.51 -21.73 2.80
N GLN A 128 1.12 -20.73 2.00
CA GLN A 128 0.42 -20.95 0.73
C GLN A 128 1.37 -21.29 -0.43
N ILE A 129 2.65 -20.93 -0.31
CA ILE A 129 3.67 -21.15 -1.33
C ILE A 129 4.20 -22.58 -1.19
N LYS A 130 3.83 -23.45 -2.14
CA LYS A 130 4.25 -24.86 -2.18
C LYS A 130 5.59 -25.07 -2.89
N GLU A 131 5.92 -24.16 -3.79
CA GLU A 131 7.11 -24.17 -4.63
C GLU A 131 8.35 -23.82 -3.78
N PRO A 132 9.30 -24.77 -3.58
CA PRO A 132 10.40 -24.57 -2.64
C PRO A 132 11.29 -23.38 -3.00
N ALA A 133 11.56 -23.16 -4.28
CA ALA A 133 12.41 -22.06 -4.75
C ALA A 133 11.76 -20.69 -4.46
N LEU A 134 10.47 -20.54 -4.77
CA LEU A 134 9.74 -19.31 -4.47
C LEU A 134 9.63 -19.08 -2.96
N ARG A 135 9.35 -20.14 -2.20
CA ARG A 135 9.24 -20.07 -0.73
C ARG A 135 10.55 -19.65 -0.08
N ASP A 136 11.66 -20.24 -0.51
CA ASP A 136 13.00 -19.87 -0.03
C ASP A 136 13.29 -18.40 -0.36
N TRP A 137 13.02 -17.99 -1.60
CA TRP A 137 13.22 -16.62 -2.05
C TRP A 137 12.43 -15.60 -1.24
N VAL A 138 11.12 -15.79 -1.02
CA VAL A 138 10.30 -14.84 -0.24
C VAL A 138 10.58 -14.87 1.26
N SER A 139 11.25 -15.92 1.77
CA SER A 139 11.57 -16.04 3.20
C SER A 139 12.73 -15.14 3.62
N HIS A 140 13.47 -14.61 2.64
CA HIS A 140 14.51 -13.61 2.84
C HIS A 140 13.93 -12.22 2.60
N PRO A 141 13.91 -11.33 3.61
CA PRO A 141 13.42 -9.97 3.43
C PRO A 141 14.23 -9.22 2.36
N GLU A 142 13.60 -8.99 1.21
CA GLU A 142 14.13 -8.22 0.10
C GLU A 142 13.06 -7.30 -0.49
N VAL A 143 13.52 -6.24 -1.16
CA VAL A 143 12.67 -5.41 -2.04
C VAL A 143 13.12 -5.62 -3.48
N ASN A 144 12.17 -5.96 -4.34
CA ASN A 144 12.42 -6.21 -5.76
C ASN A 144 11.54 -5.30 -6.61
N PHE A 145 12.16 -4.58 -7.53
CA PHE A 145 11.47 -3.78 -8.55
C PHE A 145 11.69 -4.41 -9.91
N TRP A 146 10.67 -4.44 -10.76
CA TRP A 146 10.80 -4.79 -12.16
C TRP A 146 10.25 -3.68 -13.03
N ILE A 147 11.04 -3.28 -14.02
CA ILE A 147 10.75 -2.15 -14.89
C ILE A 147 10.51 -2.64 -16.32
N GLY A 148 9.33 -2.39 -16.86
CA GLY A 148 8.91 -2.75 -18.20
C GLY A 148 8.32 -1.60 -19.00
N PRO A 149 8.08 -1.79 -20.31
CA PRO A 149 7.38 -0.80 -21.13
C PRO A 149 5.92 -0.70 -20.70
N GLY A 150 5.48 0.49 -20.26
CA GLY A 150 4.08 0.75 -19.89
C GLY A 150 3.63 0.14 -18.56
N SER A 151 4.44 -0.72 -17.94
CA SER A 151 4.09 -1.43 -16.71
C SER A 151 5.32 -1.58 -15.81
N HIS A 152 5.10 -1.72 -14.51
CA HIS A 152 6.17 -2.04 -13.56
C HIS A 152 5.60 -2.78 -12.36
N ALA A 153 6.48 -3.35 -11.56
CA ALA A 153 6.04 -4.12 -10.41
C ALA A 153 7.03 -4.00 -9.25
N VAL A 154 6.48 -4.11 -8.04
CA VAL A 154 7.24 -4.06 -6.79
C VAL A 154 6.81 -5.20 -5.89
N GLY A 155 7.79 -5.93 -5.39
CA GLY A 155 7.58 -7.03 -4.48
C GLY A 155 8.43 -6.86 -3.23
N TYR A 156 7.84 -7.10 -2.06
CA TYR A 156 8.53 -6.95 -0.79
C TYR A 156 7.94 -7.86 0.29
N SER A 157 8.80 -8.20 1.24
CA SER A 157 8.45 -9.03 2.38
C SER A 157 7.66 -8.26 3.43
N LEU A 158 6.73 -8.95 4.10
CA LEU A 158 5.93 -8.45 5.21
C LEU A 158 5.96 -9.47 6.35
N LYS A 159 5.57 -9.04 7.56
CA LYS A 159 5.46 -9.91 8.74
C LYS A 159 6.75 -10.70 9.02
N SER A 160 7.89 -10.01 8.94
CA SER A 160 9.23 -10.60 9.07
C SER A 160 9.46 -11.79 8.13
N GLY A 161 9.11 -11.62 6.85
CA GLY A 161 9.28 -12.63 5.82
C GLY A 161 8.24 -13.75 5.85
N LYS A 162 7.14 -13.61 6.61
CA LYS A 162 6.03 -14.59 6.64
C LYS A 162 4.92 -14.30 5.63
N MET A 163 4.95 -13.11 5.04
CA MET A 163 4.10 -12.71 3.93
C MET A 163 4.92 -12.04 2.85
N TYR A 164 4.43 -12.10 1.61
CA TYR A 164 5.01 -11.40 0.48
C TYR A 164 3.93 -10.59 -0.22
N ASN A 165 4.18 -9.29 -0.42
CA ASN A 165 3.28 -8.41 -1.13
C ASN A 165 3.86 -8.09 -2.50
N LEU A 166 3.08 -8.33 -3.54
CA LEU A 166 3.40 -8.00 -4.92
C LEU A 166 2.37 -7.01 -5.46
N VAL A 167 2.85 -5.89 -6.00
CA VAL A 167 2.03 -4.87 -6.65
C VAL A 167 2.47 -4.76 -8.10
N LEU A 168 1.50 -4.92 -9.01
CA LEU A 168 1.71 -4.82 -10.44
C LEU A 168 0.97 -3.58 -10.93
N LEU A 169 1.70 -2.66 -11.54
CA LEU A 169 1.17 -1.40 -12.05
C LEU A 169 1.12 -1.44 -13.58
N VAL A 170 -0.04 -1.11 -14.13
CA VAL A 170 -0.34 -1.09 -15.56
C VAL A 170 -1.19 0.15 -15.88
N PRO A 171 -1.39 0.52 -17.16
CA PRO A 171 -2.34 1.57 -17.52
C PRO A 171 -3.76 1.21 -17.08
N ASP A 172 -4.51 2.18 -16.58
CA ASP A 172 -5.89 2.02 -16.13
C ASP A 172 -6.85 1.87 -17.30
N ASP A 173 -7.66 0.82 -17.25
CA ASP A 173 -8.71 0.49 -18.21
C ASP A 173 -10.10 0.39 -17.57
N LEU A 174 -10.23 0.75 -16.28
CA LEU A 174 -11.49 0.66 -15.57
C LEU A 174 -12.48 1.75 -16.00
N PRO A 175 -13.80 1.47 -15.96
CA PRO A 175 -14.81 2.48 -16.17
C PRO A 175 -14.68 3.65 -15.17
N PRO A 176 -15.01 4.89 -15.58
CA PRO A 176 -14.99 6.03 -14.69
C PRO A 176 -15.82 5.82 -13.41
N GLY A 177 -15.26 6.17 -12.26
CA GLY A 177 -15.94 6.10 -10.96
C GLY A 177 -15.74 4.80 -10.18
N ILE A 178 -15.11 3.78 -10.76
CA ILE A 178 -14.72 2.57 -10.02
C ILE A 178 -13.50 2.88 -9.16
N THR A 179 -13.60 2.70 -7.85
CA THR A 179 -12.48 2.94 -6.91
C THR A 179 -11.81 1.66 -6.43
N LYS A 180 -12.45 0.50 -6.63
CA LYS A 180 -11.95 -0.83 -6.30
C LYS A 180 -12.85 -1.92 -6.90
N GLN A 181 -12.27 -2.97 -7.47
CA GLN A 181 -13.00 -4.18 -7.86
C GLN A 181 -12.12 -5.45 -7.73
N PRO A 182 -12.72 -6.65 -7.71
CA PRO A 182 -11.97 -7.89 -7.88
C PRO A 182 -11.19 -7.87 -9.20
N GLY A 183 -9.93 -8.29 -9.16
CA GLY A 183 -9.07 -8.36 -10.36
C GLY A 183 -9.33 -9.61 -11.18
N ASN A 184 -9.16 -9.48 -12.48
CA ASN A 184 -9.16 -10.60 -13.42
C ASN A 184 -7.74 -11.20 -13.48
N VAL A 185 -7.61 -12.46 -13.09
CA VAL A 185 -6.31 -13.15 -12.99
C VAL A 185 -5.76 -13.45 -14.38
N GLU A 186 -6.62 -13.86 -15.31
CA GLU A 186 -6.26 -14.18 -16.68
C GLU A 186 -5.76 -12.94 -17.43
N GLU A 187 -6.44 -11.81 -17.28
CA GLU A 187 -6.01 -10.52 -17.83
C GLU A 187 -4.65 -10.09 -17.27
N MET A 188 -4.49 -10.14 -15.95
CA MET A 188 -3.22 -9.84 -15.30
C MET A 188 -2.10 -10.73 -15.87
N LYS A 189 -2.33 -12.04 -16.03
CA LYS A 189 -1.33 -12.96 -16.60
C LYS A 189 -0.94 -12.59 -18.04
N LEU A 190 -1.91 -12.21 -18.87
CA LEU A 190 -1.65 -11.77 -20.24
C LEU A 190 -0.80 -10.49 -20.28
N LEU A 191 -1.04 -9.55 -19.36
CA LEU A 191 -0.27 -8.30 -19.27
C LEU A 191 1.20 -8.52 -18.90
N PHE A 192 1.49 -9.58 -18.14
CA PHE A 192 2.82 -9.93 -17.67
C PHE A 192 3.43 -11.16 -18.38
N GLU A 193 2.87 -11.56 -19.52
CA GLU A 193 3.42 -12.64 -20.34
C GLU A 193 4.84 -12.28 -20.83
N GLY A 194 5.78 -13.24 -20.71
CA GLY A 194 7.17 -13.04 -21.10
C GLY A 194 7.99 -12.15 -20.17
N TRP A 195 7.46 -11.76 -19.01
CA TRP A 195 8.23 -11.17 -17.94
C TRP A 195 9.11 -12.22 -17.25
N ASP A 196 9.98 -11.75 -16.34
CA ASP A 196 10.92 -12.54 -15.54
C ASP A 196 10.27 -13.87 -15.12
N PRO A 197 10.89 -15.04 -15.39
CA PRO A 197 10.34 -16.34 -15.01
C PRO A 197 9.98 -16.45 -13.52
N MET A 198 10.62 -15.67 -12.65
CA MET A 198 10.24 -15.59 -11.24
C MET A 198 8.81 -15.06 -11.05
N TYR A 199 8.30 -14.18 -11.93
CA TYR A 199 6.88 -13.80 -11.96
C TYR A 199 5.95 -14.96 -12.24
N ALA A 200 6.31 -15.82 -13.19
CA ALA A 200 5.48 -16.96 -13.55
C ALA A 200 5.27 -17.93 -12.37
N GLU A 201 6.17 -17.92 -11.38
CA GLU A 201 5.99 -18.70 -10.14
C GLU A 201 4.89 -18.11 -9.22
N PHE A 202 4.69 -16.79 -9.24
CA PHE A 202 3.56 -16.14 -8.55
C PHE A 202 2.21 -16.40 -9.24
N ASP A 203 2.23 -16.76 -10.52
CA ASP A 203 1.04 -16.98 -11.35
C ASP A 203 0.40 -18.36 -11.19
N ARG A 204 1.00 -19.26 -10.41
CA ARG A 204 0.45 -20.61 -10.22
C ARG A 204 -0.88 -20.55 -9.45
N PRO A 205 -1.89 -21.40 -9.77
CA PRO A 205 -3.27 -21.27 -9.28
C PRO A 205 -3.47 -21.21 -7.75
N LEU A 206 -2.46 -21.60 -6.97
CA LEU A 206 -2.49 -21.62 -5.51
C LEU A 206 -1.95 -20.33 -4.85
N CYS A 207 -1.43 -19.40 -5.64
CA CYS A 207 -0.75 -18.19 -5.18
C CYS A 207 -1.62 -16.90 -5.27
N ILE A 208 -2.90 -16.99 -5.67
CA ILE A 208 -3.76 -15.81 -5.81
C ILE A 208 -5.10 -16.03 -5.10
N PRO A 209 -5.14 -15.99 -3.75
CA PRO A 209 -6.39 -16.20 -3.02
C PRO A 209 -7.37 -15.03 -3.17
N LYS A 210 -6.87 -13.79 -3.36
CA LYS A 210 -7.64 -12.57 -3.64
C LYS A 210 -6.82 -11.58 -4.46
N LEU A 211 -7.17 -11.40 -5.73
CA LEU A 211 -6.65 -10.32 -6.57
C LEU A 211 -7.56 -9.10 -6.43
N MET A 212 -7.01 -7.97 -6.01
CA MET A 212 -7.73 -6.69 -6.02
C MET A 212 -7.09 -5.75 -7.02
N THR A 213 -7.91 -5.03 -7.76
CA THR A 213 -7.51 -3.96 -8.67
C THR A 213 -8.17 -2.65 -8.24
N ASN A 214 -7.41 -1.56 -8.33
CA ASN A 214 -7.85 -0.21 -7.98
C ASN A 214 -7.09 0.78 -8.86
N PRO A 215 -7.75 1.84 -9.35
CA PRO A 215 -7.04 2.93 -10.02
C PRO A 215 -6.16 3.66 -9.02
N ILE A 216 -5.05 4.20 -9.51
CA ILE A 216 -4.19 5.10 -8.75
C ILE A 216 -4.76 6.50 -8.91
N GLN A 217 -5.01 7.13 -7.77
CA GLN A 217 -5.61 8.45 -7.71
C GLN A 217 -4.74 9.37 -6.85
N VAL A 218 -4.70 10.63 -7.23
CA VAL A 218 -3.94 11.68 -6.53
C VAL A 218 -4.87 12.78 -6.05
N SER A 219 -4.41 13.50 -5.03
CA SER A 219 -5.10 14.72 -4.59
C SER A 219 -5.09 15.71 -5.77
N PRO A 220 -6.24 16.28 -6.15
CA PRO A 220 -6.31 17.29 -7.20
C PRO A 220 -5.58 18.59 -6.82
N SER A 221 -5.44 18.81 -5.51
CA SER A 221 -4.85 19.97 -4.86
C SER A 221 -3.64 19.47 -4.07
N PHE A 222 -2.48 19.38 -4.73
CA PHE A 222 -1.08 19.46 -4.24
C PHE A 222 -0.12 19.10 -5.37
#